data_AF-A0A0D0AXZ6-F1
#
_entry.id   AF-A0A0D0AXZ6-F1
#
_cell.length_a   1.000
_cell.length_b   1.000
_cell.length_c   1.000
_cell.angle_alpha   90.00
_cell.angle_beta   90.00
_cell.angle_gamma   90.00
#
_symmetry.space_group_name_H-M   'P 1'
#
loop_
_entity.id
_entity.type
_entity.pdbx_description
1 polymer ?
#
loop_
_entity_poly.entity_id
_entity_poly.type
_entity_poly.pdbx_seq_one_letter_code
_entity_poly.pdbx_strand_id
1 'polypeptide(L)'
;MLKDAPSERTFQRWHEYGCKFIILTAGGSFFLLVLIAGLEIRWKVASMRFVVLYQAAKMLRQPGTTSTPQLITNHIIPTIAWIRSNMPICLRNIFCSLFLTSVGVGETLDCTDVLITDKVFDQFKQQ
;
A
#
# COMPACT_ATOMS: atom_id res chain seq x y z
N MET A 1 -0.10 17.35 26.68
CA MET A 1 0.78 17.59 25.50
C MET A 1 1.60 16.33 25.27
N LEU A 2 1.43 15.65 24.13
CA LEU A 2 2.29 14.52 23.77
C LEU A 2 3.71 15.06 23.60
N LYS A 3 4.62 14.70 24.50
CA LYS A 3 6.02 15.15 24.49
C LYS A 3 6.82 14.64 23.29
N ASP A 4 6.27 13.69 22.53
CA ASP A 4 6.93 13.03 21.40
C ASP A 4 6.26 13.33 20.04
N ALA A 5 5.44 14.38 19.95
CA ALA A 5 4.79 14.73 18.68
C ALA A 5 5.84 15.21 17.65
N PRO A 6 5.84 14.69 16.41
CA PRO A 6 6.74 15.16 15.38
C PRO A 6 6.48 16.62 15.04
N SER A 7 7.52 17.34 14.61
CA SER A 7 7.32 18.69 14.08
C SER A 7 6.41 18.66 12.85
N GLU A 8 5.68 19.75 12.61
CA GLU A 8 4.77 19.86 11.45
C GLU A 8 5.46 19.50 10.14
N ARG A 9 6.68 19.99 9.92
CA ARG A 9 7.50 19.66 8.75
C ARG A 9 7.81 18.16 8.65
N THR A 10 8.10 17.52 9.77
CA THR A 10 8.37 16.08 9.81
C THR A 10 7.11 15.29 9.49
N PHE A 11 5.98 15.69 10.05
CA PHE A 11 4.67 15.10 9.78
C PHE A 11 4.29 15.24 8.30
N GLN A 12 4.38 16.44 7.73
CA GLN A 12 4.10 16.70 6.31
C GLN A 12 5.00 15.83 5.40
N ARG A 13 6.30 15.73 5.74
CA ARG A 13 7.23 14.88 4.99
C ARG A 13 6.84 13.40 5.06
N TRP A 14 6.48 12.90 6.24
CA TRP A 14 6.05 11.51 6.40
C TRP A 14 4.74 11.24 5.67
N HIS A 15 3.80 12.17 5.72
CA HIS A 15 2.54 12.10 5.00
C HIS A 15 2.77 12.04 3.49
N GLU A 16 3.55 12.98 2.92
CA GLU A 16 3.87 12.99 1.49
C GLU A 16 4.57 11.68 1.07
N TYR A 17 5.51 11.21 1.89
CA TYR A 17 6.20 9.95 1.68
C TYR A 17 5.19 8.80 1.62
N GLY A 18 4.31 8.68 2.62
CA GLY A 18 3.28 7.64 2.70
C GLY A 18 2.30 7.66 1.53
N CYS A 19 1.82 8.84 1.12
CA CYS A 19 0.89 8.97 -0.01
C CYS A 19 1.43 8.35 -1.29
N LYS A 20 2.74 8.46 -1.56
CA LYS A 20 3.37 7.86 -2.75
C LYS A 20 3.24 6.34 -2.78
N PHE A 21 3.42 5.68 -1.65
CA PHE A 21 3.29 4.23 -1.53
C PHE A 21 1.84 3.77 -1.53
N ILE A 22 0.94 4.56 -0.94
CA ILE A 22 -0.51 4.28 -0.95
C ILE A 22 -1.08 4.31 -2.36
N ILE A 23 -0.61 5.21 -3.23
CA ILE A 23 -1.05 5.28 -4.64
C ILE A 23 -0.73 3.98 -5.38
N LEU A 24 0.49 3.45 -5.22
CA LEU A 24 0.89 2.19 -5.84
C LEU A 24 0.09 1.01 -5.27
N THR A 25 -0.09 1.00 -3.95
CA THR A 25 -0.88 -0.01 -3.24
C THR A 25 -2.32 -0.07 -3.74
N ALA A 26 -2.95 1.09 -3.92
CA ALA A 26 -4.29 1.20 -4.50
C ALA A 26 -4.34 0.67 -5.94
N GLY A 27 -3.21 0.68 -6.67
CA GLY A 27 -3.11 0.19 -8.03
C GLY A 27 -2.93 -1.33 -8.16
N GLY A 28 -2.17 -1.95 -7.26
CA GLY A 28 -1.81 -3.37 -7.32
C GLY A 28 -2.41 -4.18 -6.17
N SER A 29 -1.82 -4.03 -4.98
CA SER A 29 -2.29 -4.58 -3.71
C SER A 29 -1.35 -4.12 -2.58
N PHE A 30 -1.70 -4.39 -1.32
CA PHE A 30 -0.80 -4.13 -0.18
C PHE A 30 0.53 -4.91 -0.28
N PHE A 31 0.52 -6.11 -0.86
CA PHE A 31 1.71 -6.93 -1.07
C PHE A 31 2.72 -6.31 -2.03
N LEU A 32 2.32 -5.30 -2.83
CA LEU A 32 3.26 -4.52 -3.62
C LEU A 32 4.28 -3.77 -2.75
N LEU A 33 3.91 -3.36 -1.53
CA LEU A 33 4.84 -2.74 -0.59
C LEU A 33 5.94 -3.71 -0.15
N VAL A 34 5.60 -4.99 0.04
CA VAL A 34 6.57 -6.03 0.35
C VAL A 34 7.54 -6.21 -0.82
N LEU A 35 7.03 -6.23 -2.05
CA LEU A 35 7.88 -6.31 -3.24
C LEU A 35 8.82 -5.09 -3.34
N ILE A 36 8.31 -3.88 -3.12
CA ILE A 36 9.12 -2.65 -3.10
C ILE A 36 10.20 -2.67 -2.03
N ALA A 37 9.86 -3.18 -0.84
CA ALA A 37 10.80 -3.33 0.27
C ALA A 37 11.86 -4.38 -0.03
N GLY A 38 11.46 -5.57 -0.51
CA GLY A 38 12.36 -6.68 -0.83
C GLY A 38 13.29 -6.40 -2.01
N LEU A 39 12.89 -5.56 -2.95
CA LEU A 39 13.74 -5.08 -4.05
C LEU A 39 14.57 -3.84 -3.67
N GLU A 40 14.43 -3.35 -2.45
CA GLU A 40 15.10 -2.14 -1.93
C GLU A 40 14.88 -0.87 -2.79
N ILE A 41 13.80 -0.82 -3.57
CA ILE A 41 13.50 0.30 -4.49
C ILE A 41 12.74 1.45 -3.82
N ARG A 42 12.57 1.43 -2.50
CA ARG A 42 11.84 2.45 -1.72
C ARG A 42 12.31 3.88 -2.03
N TRP A 43 13.61 4.10 -2.16
CA TRP A 43 14.18 5.42 -2.43
C TRP A 43 13.86 5.91 -3.84
N LYS A 44 13.85 4.98 -4.81
CA LYS A 44 13.46 5.29 -6.19
C LYS A 44 11.99 5.72 -6.23
N VAL A 45 11.10 4.94 -5.61
CA VAL A 45 9.66 5.26 -5.50
C VAL A 45 9.43 6.60 -4.82
N ALA A 46 10.13 6.86 -3.71
CA ALA A 46 9.99 8.12 -2.97
C ALA A 46 10.43 9.35 -3.76
N SER A 47 11.43 9.20 -4.63
CA SER A 47 11.92 10.27 -5.51
C SER A 47 11.01 10.54 -6.71
N MET A 48 10.08 9.63 -7.03
CA MET A 48 9.18 9.81 -8.17
C MET A 48 8.14 10.90 -7.91
N ARG A 49 7.76 11.59 -8.99
CA ARG A 49 6.64 12.52 -9.00
C ARG A 49 5.33 11.74 -8.88
N PHE A 50 4.37 12.30 -8.17
CA PHE A 50 3.02 11.73 -8.00
C PHE A 50 2.38 11.29 -9.32
N VAL A 51 2.50 12.08 -10.39
CA VAL A 51 1.95 11.74 -11.71
C VAL A 51 2.46 10.41 -12.25
N VAL A 52 3.75 10.10 -12.05
CA VAL A 52 4.36 8.83 -12.50
C VAL A 52 3.78 7.66 -11.70
N LEU A 53 3.63 7.86 -10.39
CA LEU A 53 3.05 6.85 -9.49
C LEU A 53 1.58 6.58 -9.81
N TYR A 54 0.80 7.61 -10.16
CA TYR A 54 -0.59 7.43 -10.61
C TYR A 54 -0.67 6.64 -11.92
N GLN A 55 0.21 6.92 -12.89
CA GLN A 55 0.25 6.13 -14.12
C GLN A 55 0.67 4.69 -13.85
N ALA A 56 1.70 4.47 -13.01
CA ALA A 56 2.10 3.13 -12.60
C ALA A 56 0.96 2.37 -11.91
N ALA A 57 0.23 3.02 -10.99
CA ALA A 57 -0.94 2.45 -10.33
C ALA A 57 -2.05 2.10 -11.33
N LYS A 58 -2.32 2.96 -12.32
CA LYS A 58 -3.28 2.68 -13.39
C LYS A 58 -2.86 1.48 -14.24
N MET A 59 -1.57 1.40 -14.59
CA MET A 59 -1.02 0.27 -15.33
C MET A 59 -1.14 -1.04 -14.55
N LEU A 60 -0.94 -1.01 -13.22
CA LEU A 60 -1.13 -2.16 -12.36
C LEU A 60 -2.60 -2.62 -12.30
N ARG A 61 -3.57 -1.70 -12.24
CA ARG A 61 -5.01 -2.03 -12.29
C ARG A 61 -5.45 -2.56 -13.65
N GLN A 62 -4.92 -1.97 -14.71
CA GLN A 62 -5.33 -2.26 -16.07
C GLN A 62 -4.10 -2.40 -16.98
N PRO A 63 -3.47 -3.60 -16.98
CA PRO A 63 -2.25 -3.85 -17.73
C PRO A 63 -2.35 -3.53 -19.22
N GLY A 64 -3.53 -3.67 -19.83
CA GLY A 64 -3.73 -3.33 -21.24
C GLY A 64 -3.51 -1.86 -21.62
N THR A 65 -3.32 -0.96 -20.64
CA THR A 65 -3.08 0.48 -20.89
C THR A 65 -1.61 0.87 -20.95
N THR A 66 -0.68 -0.06 -20.72
CA THR A 66 0.77 0.19 -20.81
C THR A 66 1.37 -0.29 -22.13
N SER A 67 2.53 0.26 -22.48
CA SER A 67 3.43 -0.27 -23.50
C SER A 67 4.12 -1.59 -23.10
N THR A 68 4.02 -2.01 -21.84
CA THR A 68 4.67 -3.23 -21.30
C THR A 68 3.71 -4.14 -20.50
N PRO A 69 2.56 -4.54 -21.07
CA PRO A 69 1.55 -5.31 -20.35
C PRO A 69 2.10 -6.64 -19.83
N GLN A 70 3.02 -7.27 -20.57
CA GLN A 70 3.61 -8.57 -20.24
C GLN A 70 4.41 -8.52 -18.94
N LEU A 71 5.09 -7.40 -18.64
CA LEU A 71 5.82 -7.26 -17.37
C LEU A 71 4.85 -7.37 -16.19
N ILE A 72 3.71 -6.72 -16.31
CA ILE A 72 2.70 -6.68 -15.24
C ILE A 72 2.00 -8.03 -15.14
N THR A 73 1.52 -8.58 -16.25
CA THR A 73 0.72 -9.81 -16.27
C THR A 73 1.54 -11.06 -15.98
N ASN A 74 2.79 -11.12 -16.45
CA ASN A 74 3.59 -12.34 -16.38
C ASN A 74 4.56 -12.36 -15.19
N HIS A 75 4.90 -11.18 -14.63
CA HIS A 75 5.86 -11.11 -13.53
C HIS A 75 5.25 -10.46 -12.28
N ILE A 76 4.75 -9.23 -12.36
CA ILE A 76 4.34 -8.49 -11.16
C ILE A 76 3.12 -9.14 -10.50
N ILE A 77 2.04 -9.39 -11.24
CA ILE A 77 0.82 -10.00 -10.70
C ILE A 77 1.10 -11.41 -10.15
N PRO A 78 1.78 -12.33 -10.88
CA PRO A 78 2.11 -13.65 -10.36
C PRO A 78 3.01 -13.60 -9.12
N THR A 79 3.98 -12.67 -9.07
CA THR A 79 4.85 -12.50 -7.90
C THR A 79 4.03 -12.04 -6.69
N ILE A 80 3.15 -11.05 -6.87
CA ILE A 80 2.24 -10.60 -5.81
C ILE A 80 1.34 -11.75 -5.34
N ALA A 81 0.79 -12.55 -6.26
CA ALA A 81 -0.04 -13.71 -5.92
C ALA A 81 0.75 -14.77 -5.14
N TRP A 82 2.02 -15.01 -5.52
CA TRP A 82 2.90 -15.93 -4.82
C TRP A 82 3.23 -15.43 -3.41
N ILE A 83 3.62 -14.16 -3.26
CA ILE A 83 3.89 -13.53 -1.96
C ILE A 83 2.66 -13.64 -1.07
N ARG A 84 1.48 -13.33 -1.62
CA ARG A 84 0.20 -13.41 -0.91
C ARG A 84 -0.06 -14.81 -0.36
N SER A 85 0.18 -15.85 -1.14
CA SER A 85 -0.06 -17.24 -0.75
C SER A 85 0.97 -17.79 0.24
N ASN A 86 2.20 -17.29 0.22
CA ASN A 86 3.30 -17.81 1.04
C ASN A 86 3.61 -16.97 2.28
N MET A 87 3.20 -15.70 2.30
CA MET A 87 3.46 -14.76 3.40
C MET A 87 2.19 -13.97 3.70
N PRO A 88 1.16 -14.58 4.32
CA PRO A 88 -0.06 -13.86 4.66
C PRO A 88 0.25 -12.75 5.66
N ILE A 89 -0.09 -11.50 5.29
CA ILE A 89 0.10 -10.34 6.15
C ILE A 89 -1.22 -10.07 6.84
N CYS A 90 -1.25 -10.29 8.14
CA CYS A 90 -2.41 -9.97 8.95
C CYS A 90 -2.46 -8.45 9.21
N LEU A 91 -3.61 -7.81 9.06
CA LEU A 91 -3.77 -6.38 9.35
C LEU A 91 -3.50 -6.06 10.83
N ARG A 92 -3.67 -7.02 11.75
CA ARG A 92 -3.25 -6.89 13.16
C ARG A 92 -1.74 -6.75 13.34
N ASN A 93 -0.93 -7.20 12.38
CA ASN A 93 0.52 -7.02 12.42
C ASN A 93 0.92 -5.58 12.03
N ILE A 94 0.00 -4.82 11.43
CA ILE A 94 0.25 -3.46 10.91
C ILE A 94 -0.44 -2.41 11.78
N PHE A 95 -1.67 -2.67 12.22
CA PHE A 95 -2.49 -1.73 12.97
C PHE A 95 -2.80 -2.22 14.38
N CYS A 96 -2.92 -1.29 15.33
CA CYS A 96 -3.27 -1.64 16.71
C CYS A 96 -4.72 -2.16 16.80
N SER A 97 -4.96 -3.06 17.76
CA SER A 97 -6.27 -3.69 17.98
C SER A 97 -7.38 -2.65 18.23
N LEU A 98 -7.09 -1.60 19.00
CA LEU A 98 -8.04 -0.51 19.28
C LEU A 98 -8.55 0.16 18.00
N PHE A 99 -7.65 0.45 17.05
CA PHE A 99 -8.03 1.03 15.77
C PHE A 99 -8.88 0.05 14.96
N LEU A 100 -8.46 -1.21 14.83
CA LEU A 100 -9.19 -2.21 14.05
C LEU A 100 -10.60 -2.47 14.61
N THR A 101 -10.76 -2.50 15.93
CA THR A 101 -12.08 -2.57 16.58
C THR A 101 -12.93 -1.34 16.30
N SER A 102 -12.34 -0.13 16.29
CA SER A 102 -13.08 1.10 15.98
C SER A 102 -13.62 1.13 14.55
N VAL A 103 -12.93 0.48 13.61
CA VAL A 103 -13.36 0.32 12.21
C VAL A 103 -14.37 -0.84 12.07
N GLY A 104 -14.69 -1.55 13.15
CA GLY A 104 -15.61 -2.68 13.15
C GLY A 104 -15.09 -3.86 12.34
N VAL A 105 -13.80 -4.17 12.50
CA VAL A 105 -13.14 -5.29 11.82
C VAL A 105 -12.77 -6.38 12.85
N GLY A 106 -13.13 -7.64 12.56
CA GLY A 106 -13.02 -8.79 13.46
C GLY A 106 -11.60 -9.34 13.67
N GLU A 107 -11.49 -10.48 14.37
CA GLU A 107 -10.20 -10.99 14.86
C GLU A 107 -9.31 -11.68 13.82
N THR A 108 -9.90 -12.29 12.79
CA THR A 108 -9.19 -12.97 11.70
C THR A 108 -9.16 -12.06 10.49
N LEU A 109 -8.01 -11.46 10.24
CA LEU A 109 -7.91 -10.23 9.45
C LEU A 109 -6.72 -10.28 8.51
N ASP A 110 -6.91 -10.81 7.31
CA ASP A 110 -5.85 -10.95 6.31
C ASP A 110 -5.91 -9.80 5.28
N CYS A 111 -4.77 -9.23 4.90
CA CYS A 111 -4.64 -8.27 3.81
C CYS A 111 -5.06 -8.85 2.44
N THR A 112 -5.48 -10.12 2.39
CA THR A 112 -6.12 -10.74 1.23
C THR A 112 -7.58 -10.37 1.04
N ASP A 113 -8.28 -9.91 2.09
CA ASP A 113 -9.65 -9.42 2.01
C ASP A 113 -9.66 -7.95 1.57
N VAL A 114 -9.93 -7.74 0.28
CA VAL A 114 -9.93 -6.41 -0.33
C VAL A 114 -11.00 -5.50 0.28
N LEU A 115 -12.18 -6.04 0.63
CA LEU A 115 -13.28 -5.23 1.18
C LEU A 115 -12.95 -4.71 2.57
N ILE A 116 -12.37 -5.57 3.41
CA ILE A 116 -11.92 -5.18 4.74
C ILE A 116 -10.76 -4.20 4.65
N THR A 117 -9.81 -4.47 3.76
CA THR A 117 -8.64 -3.61 3.56
C THR A 117 -9.08 -2.22 3.10
N ASP A 118 -9.99 -2.11 2.14
CA ASP A 118 -10.58 -0.84 1.71
C ASP A 118 -11.29 -0.10 2.85
N LYS A 119 -12.10 -0.81 3.66
CA LYS A 119 -12.79 -0.22 4.82
C LYS A 119 -11.81 0.42 5.83
N VAL A 120 -10.68 -0.24 6.06
CA VAL A 120 -9.59 0.26 6.92
C VAL A 120 -8.92 1.49 6.29
N PHE A 121 -8.59 1.42 5.00
CA PHE A 121 -7.89 2.51 4.32
C PHE A 121 -8.78 3.74 4.07
N ASP A 122 -10.09 3.57 3.96
CA ASP A 122 -11.05 4.67 3.83
C ASP A 122 -11.07 5.58 5.06
N GLN A 123 -10.67 5.09 6.24
CA GLN A 123 -10.52 5.93 7.44
C GLN A 123 -9.43 7.00 7.26
N PHE A 124 -8.46 6.77 6.38
CA PHE A 124 -7.38 7.72 6.11
C PHE A 124 -7.73 8.72 5.00
N LYS A 125 -8.87 8.57 4.31
CA LYS A 125 -9.31 9.50 3.24
C LYS A 125 -10.01 10.76 3.78
N GLN A 126 -10.26 10.86 5.08
CA GLN A 126 -11.05 11.94 5.70
C GLN A 126 -10.24 13.12 6.27
N GLN A 127 -9.03 13.40 5.79
CA GLN A 127 -8.27 14.59 6.20
C GLN A 127 -7.77 15.41 5.01
#